data_AF-H8KPS1-F1
#
_entry.id   AF-H8KPS1-F1
#
_cell.length_a   1.000
_cell.length_b   1.000
_cell.length_c   1.000
_cell.angle_alpha   90.00
_cell.angle_beta   90.00
_cell.angle_gamma   90.00
#
_symmetry.space_group_name_H-M   'P 1'
#
loop_
_entity.id
_entity.type
_entity.pdbx_description
1 polymer ?
#
loop_
_entity_poly.entity_id
_entity_poly.type
_entity_poly.pdbx_seq_one_letter_code
_entity_poly.pdbx_strand_id
1 'polypeptide(L)'
;MGELTNEQFEQLQARIKELEGDLSAKQGELDGAADVIADLKNKNVEVAAAASSLPTVSFDKKKYKVVIPCFEVEGKKYTAADLTTNSKLVAELVKMEAGVLEPVE
;
A
#
# COMPACT_ATOMS: atom_id res chain seq x y z
N MET A 1 50.80 -24.47 -14.00
CA MET A 1 49.65 -23.63 -14.40
C MET A 1 48.93 -24.40 -15.48
N GLY A 2 47.71 -24.89 -15.21
CA GLY A 2 46.92 -25.56 -16.25
C GLY A 2 46.41 -24.50 -17.20
N GLU A 3 46.84 -24.57 -18.47
CA GLU A 3 46.28 -23.74 -19.53
C GLU A 3 44.83 -24.16 -19.75
N LEU A 4 43.92 -23.19 -19.80
CA LEU A 4 42.55 -23.46 -20.23
C LEU A 4 42.58 -24.00 -21.65
N THR A 5 41.91 -25.12 -21.86
CA THR A 5 41.68 -25.63 -23.22
C THR A 5 40.77 -24.66 -23.97
N ASN A 6 40.93 -24.58 -25.30
CA ASN A 6 40.09 -23.70 -26.14
C ASN A 6 38.58 -23.92 -25.91
N GLU A 7 38.15 -25.17 -25.70
CA GLU A 7 36.75 -25.48 -25.37
C GLU A 7 36.30 -24.87 -24.04
N GLN A 8 37.15 -24.91 -23.01
CA GLN A 8 36.84 -24.27 -21.73
C GLN A 8 36.79 -22.74 -21.84
N PHE A 9 37.62 -22.16 -22.72
CA PHE A 9 37.59 -20.73 -22.98
C PHE A 9 36.30 -20.30 -23.69
N GLU A 10 35.85 -21.05 -24.70
CA GLU A 10 34.59 -20.78 -25.39
C GLU A 10 33.36 -20.97 -24.47
N GLN A 11 33.37 -22.00 -23.61
CA GLN A 11 32.31 -22.20 -22.62
C GLN A 11 32.23 -21.05 -21.61
N LEU A 12 33.38 -20.55 -21.15
CA LEU A 12 33.42 -19.39 -20.25
C LEU A 12 32.94 -18.13 -20.95
N GLN A 13 33.28 -17.90 -22.22
CA GLN A 13 32.76 -16.75 -22.97
C GLN A 13 31.24 -16.83 -23.14
N ALA A 14 30.70 -18.00 -23.47
CA ALA A 14 29.25 -18.20 -23.57
C ALA A 14 28.56 -17.93 -22.23
N ARG A 15 29.14 -18.41 -21.12
CA ARG A 15 28.60 -18.21 -19.78
C ARG A 15 28.68 -16.75 -19.32
N ILE A 16 29.75 -16.03 -19.65
CA ILE A 16 29.87 -14.59 -19.36
C ILE A 16 28.74 -13.83 -20.07
N LYS A 17 28.52 -14.11 -21.35
CA LYS A 17 27.48 -13.44 -22.15
C LYS A 17 26.08 -13.71 -21.61
N GLU A 18 25.81 -14.94 -21.17
CA GLU A 18 24.54 -15.29 -20.53
C GLU A 18 24.35 -14.54 -19.20
N LEU A 19 25.38 -14.52 -18.35
CA LEU A 19 25.35 -13.80 -17.08
C LEU A 19 25.18 -12.29 -17.26
N GLU A 20 25.82 -11.69 -18.27
CA GLU A 20 25.63 -10.27 -18.61
C GLU A 20 24.18 -9.97 -19.05
N GLY A 21 23.59 -10.87 -19.83
CA GLY A 21 22.18 -10.79 -20.24
C GLY A 21 21.23 -10.86 -19.04
N ASP A 22 21.44 -11.84 -18.16
CA ASP A 22 20.66 -12.01 -16.93
C ASP A 22 20.80 -10.81 -15.99
N LEU A 23 22.01 -10.26 -15.86
CA LEU A 23 22.26 -9.08 -15.02
C LEU A 23 21.53 -7.87 -15.57
N SER A 24 21.58 -7.64 -16.89
CA SER A 24 20.85 -6.54 -17.52
C SER A 24 19.33 -6.70 -17.37
N ALA A 25 18.80 -7.91 -17.50
CA ALA A 25 17.37 -8.17 -17.31
C ALA A 25 16.93 -7.90 -15.87
N LYS A 26 17.68 -8.43 -14.89
CA LYS A 26 17.42 -8.23 -13.47
C LYS A 26 17.53 -6.77 -13.04
N GLN A 27 18.47 -6.02 -13.64
CA GLN A 27 18.58 -4.58 -13.38
C GLN A 27 17.32 -3.84 -13.85
N GLY A 28 16.79 -4.17 -15.03
CA GLY A 28 15.53 -3.61 -15.52
C GLY A 28 14.32 -3.93 -14.64
N GLU A 29 14.25 -5.17 -14.12
CA GLU A 29 13.21 -5.55 -13.14
C GLU A 29 13.32 -4.75 -11.83
N LEU A 30 14.56 -4.52 -11.37
CA LEU A 30 14.82 -3.76 -10.13
C LEU A 30 14.42 -2.29 -10.30
N ASP A 31 14.80 -1.66 -11.40
CA ASP A 31 14.44 -0.28 -11.69
C ASP A 31 12.91 -0.12 -11.79
N GLY A 32 12.23 -1.04 -12.49
CA GLY A 32 10.77 -1.04 -12.57
C GLY A 32 10.07 -1.24 -11.22
N ALA A 33 10.60 -2.13 -10.37
CA ALA A 33 10.08 -2.32 -9.02
C ALA A 33 10.32 -1.08 -8.13
N ALA A 34 11.46 -0.40 -8.29
CA ALA A 34 11.77 0.82 -7.56
C ALA A 34 10.79 1.96 -7.91
N ASP A 35 10.43 2.11 -9.19
CA ASP A 35 9.42 3.08 -9.62
C ASP A 35 8.04 2.80 -9.03
N VAL A 36 7.61 1.53 -9.02
CA VAL A 36 6.33 1.13 -8.38
C VAL A 36 6.35 1.42 -6.88
N ILE A 37 7.45 1.14 -6.19
CA ILE A 37 7.59 1.45 -4.77
C ILE A 37 7.52 2.97 -4.53
N ALA A 38 8.16 3.77 -5.39
CA ALA A 38 8.13 5.23 -5.29
C ALA A 38 6.70 5.77 -5.48
N ASP A 39 5.97 5.29 -6.49
CA ASP A 39 4.57 5.66 -6.74
C ASP A 39 3.66 5.27 -5.57
N LEU A 40 3.78 4.04 -5.06
CA LEU A 40 3.02 3.57 -3.90
C LEU A 40 3.34 4.37 -2.64
N LYS A 41 4.60 4.73 -2.43
CA LYS A 41 5.01 5.57 -1.29
C LYS A 41 4.37 6.95 -1.38
N ASN A 42 4.36 7.57 -2.55
CA ASN A 42 3.71 8.86 -2.76
C ASN A 42 2.21 8.78 -2.50
N LYS A 43 1.52 7.78 -3.05
CA LYS A 43 0.09 7.54 -2.79
C LYS A 43 -0.19 7.34 -1.30
N ASN A 44 0.65 6.59 -0.59
CA ASN A 44 0.50 6.43 0.86
C ASN A 44 0.70 7.74 1.63
N VAL A 45 1.61 8.61 1.20
CA VAL A 45 1.77 9.95 1.81
C VAL A 45 0.52 10.80 1.59
N GLU A 46 -0.07 10.78 0.40
CA GLU A 46 -1.32 11.50 0.10
C GLU A 46 -2.49 10.97 0.93
N VAL A 47 -2.62 9.64 1.06
CA VAL A 47 -3.65 9.01 1.88
C VAL A 47 -3.44 9.32 3.37
N ALA A 48 -2.20 9.31 3.87
CA ALA A 48 -1.89 9.68 5.25
C ALA A 48 -2.19 11.16 5.54
N ALA A 49 -1.88 12.05 4.59
CA ALA A 49 -2.25 13.46 4.69
C ALA A 49 -3.77 13.62 4.74
N ALA A 50 -4.52 12.92 3.89
CA ALA A 50 -5.99 12.91 3.94
C ALA A 50 -6.52 12.34 5.27
N ALA A 51 -5.91 11.28 5.81
CA ALA A 51 -6.29 10.66 7.07
C ALA A 51 -6.13 11.60 8.28
N SER A 52 -5.15 12.50 8.25
CA SER A 52 -4.94 13.48 9.33
C SER A 52 -6.04 14.55 9.42
N SER A 53 -6.84 14.72 8.38
CA SER A 53 -7.97 15.66 8.34
C SER A 53 -9.34 15.03 8.68
N LEU A 54 -9.37 13.74 9.01
CA LEU A 54 -10.62 13.02 9.23
C LEU A 54 -11.37 13.51 10.48
N PRO A 55 -12.71 13.60 10.41
CA PRO A 55 -13.53 14.14 11.48
C PRO A 55 -13.57 13.21 12.70
N THR A 56 -13.90 13.80 13.85
CA THR A 56 -14.28 13.06 15.05
C THR A 56 -15.80 13.13 15.21
N VAL A 57 -16.43 11.99 15.48
CA VAL A 57 -17.87 11.87 15.74
C VAL A 57 -18.12 11.43 17.18
N SER A 58 -19.32 11.67 17.69
CA SER A 58 -19.68 11.29 19.07
C SER A 58 -20.87 10.36 19.07
N PHE A 59 -20.77 9.29 19.86
CA PHE A 59 -21.86 8.34 20.09
C PHE A 59 -21.82 7.85 21.53
N ASP A 60 -22.97 7.84 22.19
CA ASP A 60 -23.12 7.39 23.58
C ASP A 60 -22.11 8.03 24.57
N LYS A 61 -21.97 9.36 24.49
CA LYS A 61 -21.01 10.17 25.28
C LYS A 61 -19.53 9.85 25.06
N LYS A 62 -19.21 8.90 24.18
CA LYS A 62 -17.85 8.59 23.73
C LYS A 62 -17.55 9.30 22.42
N LYS A 63 -16.29 9.67 22.22
CA LYS A 63 -15.79 10.24 20.97
C LYS A 63 -15.09 9.16 20.17
N TYR A 64 -15.26 9.19 18.87
CA TYR A 64 -14.64 8.27 17.94
C TYR A 64 -14.00 9.05 16.79
N LYS A 65 -12.75 8.74 16.50
CA LYS A 65 -12.03 9.26 15.34
C LYS A 65 -12.35 8.37 14.14
N VAL A 66 -12.70 8.98 13.01
CA VAL A 66 -12.81 8.24 11.75
C VAL A 66 -11.40 7.94 11.26
N VAL A 67 -11.12 6.66 10.98
CA VAL A 67 -9.79 6.22 10.51
C VAL A 67 -9.80 5.76 9.05
N ILE A 68 -10.98 5.53 8.48
CA ILE A 68 -11.14 5.15 7.08
C ILE A 68 -11.89 6.28 6.33
N PRO A 69 -11.31 6.89 5.29
CA PRO A 69 -11.90 8.04 4.59
C PRO A 69 -13.16 7.69 3.78
N CYS A 70 -13.22 6.48 3.24
CA CYS A 70 -14.33 5.98 2.43
C CYS A 70 -14.49 4.47 2.65
N PHE A 71 -15.73 4.03 2.86
CA PHE A 71 -16.06 2.65 3.20
C PHE A 71 -17.41 2.26 2.62
N GLU A 72 -17.72 0.97 2.58
CA GLU A 72 -18.97 0.45 2.04
C GLU A 72 -19.75 -0.28 3.13
N VAL A 73 -21.03 0.03 3.26
CA VAL A 73 -21.96 -0.62 4.18
C VAL A 73 -23.19 -0.99 3.37
N GLU A 74 -23.58 -2.27 3.39
CA GLU A 74 -24.74 -2.79 2.65
C GLU A 74 -24.74 -2.44 1.14
N GLY A 75 -23.57 -2.43 0.50
CA GLY A 75 -23.44 -2.08 -0.92
C GLY A 75 -23.52 -0.58 -1.23
N LYS A 76 -23.65 0.28 -0.21
CA LYS A 76 -23.63 1.74 -0.34
C LYS A 76 -22.30 2.29 0.13
N LYS A 77 -21.71 3.17 -0.69
CA LYS A 77 -20.49 3.88 -0.35
C LYS A 77 -20.79 5.08 0.54
N TYR A 78 -20.03 5.20 1.61
CA TYR A 78 -20.08 6.29 2.58
C TYR A 78 -18.69 6.89 2.74
N THR A 79 -18.65 8.18 3.02
CA THR A 79 -17.44 8.94 3.29
C THR A 79 -17.38 9.32 4.77
N ALA A 80 -16.19 9.71 5.22
CA ALA A 80 -16.02 10.24 6.57
C ALA A 80 -16.88 11.48 6.85
N ALA A 81 -17.18 12.29 5.83
CA ALA A 81 -18.06 13.45 5.95
C ALA A 81 -19.51 13.03 6.25
N ASP A 82 -19.99 11.93 5.67
CA ASP A 82 -21.35 11.43 5.89
C ASP A 82 -21.59 11.05 7.36
N LEU A 83 -20.54 10.61 8.07
CA LEU A 83 -20.62 10.27 9.49
C LEU A 83 -20.90 11.49 10.39
N THR A 84 -20.54 12.69 9.96
CA THR A 84 -20.80 13.91 10.73
C THR A 84 -22.29 14.30 10.73
N THR A 85 -23.04 13.89 9.71
CA THR A 85 -24.47 14.20 9.55
C THR A 85 -25.37 13.00 9.79
N ASN A 86 -24.83 11.78 9.75
CA ASN A 86 -25.58 10.54 9.89
C ASN A 86 -25.26 9.81 11.21
N SER A 87 -25.88 10.27 12.30
CA SER A 87 -25.70 9.68 13.63
C SER A 87 -26.19 8.23 13.73
N LYS A 88 -27.15 7.81 12.90
CA LYS A 88 -27.62 6.42 12.84
C LYS A 88 -26.52 5.49 12.30
N LEU A 89 -25.86 5.90 11.22
CA LEU A 89 -24.75 5.15 10.66
C LEU A 89 -23.58 5.03 11.65
N VAL A 90 -23.25 6.11 12.37
CA VAL A 90 -22.24 6.05 13.45
C VAL A 90 -22.63 5.03 14.51
N ALA A 91 -23.88 5.03 14.96
CA ALA A 91 -24.37 4.07 15.94
C ALA A 91 -24.27 2.62 15.45
N GLU A 92 -24.56 2.38 14.17
CA GLU A 92 -24.46 1.07 13.53
C GLU A 92 -23.00 0.61 13.47
N LEU A 93 -22.09 1.46 13.00
CA LEU A 93 -20.66 1.16 12.89
C LEU A 93 -20.04 0.84 14.26
N VAL A 94 -20.42 1.59 15.31
CA VAL A 94 -19.96 1.31 16.68
C VAL A 94 -20.51 -0.02 17.18
N LYS A 95 -21.80 -0.33 16.94
CA LYS A 95 -22.42 -1.59 17.35
C LYS A 95 -21.86 -2.81 16.62
N MET A 96 -21.48 -2.62 15.35
CA MET A 96 -20.86 -3.65 14.53
C MET A 96 -19.36 -3.81 14.78
N GLU A 97 -18.78 -3.00 15.67
CA GLU A 97 -17.32 -2.93 15.90
C GLU A 97 -16.54 -2.76 14.57
N ALA A 98 -17.11 -1.97 13.66
CA ALA A 98 -16.50 -1.75 12.36
C ALA A 98 -15.18 -0.97 12.54
N GLY A 99 -14.10 -1.46 11.92
CA GLY A 99 -12.77 -0.82 11.95
C GLY A 99 -12.68 0.56 11.26
N VAL A 100 -13.82 1.20 10.99
CA VAL A 100 -13.94 2.56 10.44
C VAL A 100 -13.76 3.63 11.53
N LEU A 101 -14.06 3.28 12.79
CA LEU A 101 -14.08 4.18 13.94
C LEU A 101 -13.14 3.67 15.04
N GLU A 102 -12.27 4.54 15.55
CA GLU A 102 -11.46 4.26 16.73
C GLU A 102 -11.90 5.14 17.91
N PRO A 103 -12.08 4.60 19.11
CA PRO A 103 -12.41 5.40 20.29
C PRO A 103 -11.26 6.38 20.60
N VAL A 104 -11.62 7.61 20.94
CA VAL A 104 -10.69 8.62 21.44
C VAL A 104 -10.84 8.67 22.95
N GLU A 105 -9.77 8.35 23.69
CA GLU A 105 -9.72 8.48 25.15
C GLU A 105 -9.73 9.94 25.61
#